data_AF-A0A9E1WJZ1-F1
#
_entry.id   AF-A0A9E1WJZ1-F1
#
_cell.length_a   1.000
_cell.length_b   1.000
_cell.length_c   1.000
_cell.angle_alpha   90.00
_cell.angle_beta   90.00
_cell.angle_gamma   90.00
#
_symmetry.space_group_name_H-M   'P 1'
#
loop_
_entity.id
_entity.type
_entity.pdbx_description
1 polymer ?
#
loop_
_entity_poly.entity_id
_entity_poly.type
_entity_poly.pdbx_seq_one_letter_code
_entity_poly.pdbx_strand_id
1 'polypeptide(L)'
;MTQETVDIDRRFGGIVRLYGKKKFQLIQECHICVVGVGGVGSWVAESLARHGVGKITLIDMDHIVESNINRQIHALNSTNGESKIQAMKNRIIDINPLCQVDCIDDFLEESNIKSYISNKFNFIIDAIDQSSVKISLAEFCQSNNLSLVMVGGAGGRTDPSRIKISNLSKTFGDPLIGNIRKHFNKKNKLSKNNHEIPTIFSDEPIKKSEACETNQAGGGLNCDGYGSSLNITATMAFYVVAHIFSKI
;
A
#
# COMPACT_ATOMS: atom_id res chain seq x y z
N MET A 1 29.53 -19.49 13.01
CA MET A 1 28.60 -18.66 13.80
C MET A 1 27.37 -19.50 14.07
N THR A 2 27.14 -19.86 15.32
CA THR A 2 25.91 -20.54 15.75
C THR A 2 24.72 -19.67 15.35
N GLN A 3 23.75 -20.23 14.62
CA GLN A 3 22.47 -19.57 14.39
C GLN A 3 21.82 -19.35 15.75
N GLU A 4 21.99 -18.17 16.33
CA GLU A 4 21.17 -17.74 17.45
C GLU A 4 19.72 -17.80 16.97
N THR A 5 18.92 -18.65 17.61
CA THR A 5 17.49 -18.77 17.37
C THR A 5 16.86 -17.39 17.55
N VAL A 6 16.09 -16.93 16.55
CA VAL A 6 15.46 -15.61 16.56
C VAL A 6 14.60 -15.45 17.82
N ASP A 7 14.96 -14.50 18.69
CA ASP A 7 14.19 -14.15 19.88
C ASP A 7 13.03 -13.21 19.51
N ILE A 8 11.86 -13.80 19.28
CA ILE A 8 10.62 -13.09 18.90
C ILE A 8 10.10 -12.21 20.04
N ASP A 9 10.19 -12.68 21.28
CA ASP A 9 9.72 -11.94 22.45
C ASP A 9 10.54 -10.66 22.64
N ARG A 10 11.84 -10.70 22.36
CA ARG A 10 12.69 -9.51 22.40
C ARG A 10 12.46 -8.57 21.22
N ARG A 11 12.31 -9.08 19.98
CA ARG A 11 12.06 -8.25 18.79
C ARG A 11 10.73 -7.51 18.86
N PHE A 12 9.66 -8.20 19.27
CA PHE A 12 8.30 -7.68 19.22
C PHE A 12 7.67 -7.46 20.59
N GLY A 13 8.43 -7.54 21.69
CA GLY A 13 7.92 -7.33 23.04
C GLY A 13 7.21 -5.98 23.22
N GLY A 14 7.63 -4.94 22.50
CA GLY A 14 6.91 -3.66 22.45
C GLY A 14 5.51 -3.76 21.83
N ILE A 15 5.39 -4.49 20.72
CA ILE A 15 4.11 -4.77 20.04
C ILE A 15 3.21 -5.62 20.93
N VAL A 16 3.76 -6.66 21.58
CA VAL A 16 3.02 -7.52 22.52
C VAL A 16 2.49 -6.74 23.72
N ARG A 17 3.27 -5.82 24.31
CA ARG A 17 2.80 -4.96 25.41
C ARG A 17 1.71 -3.99 24.98
N LEU A 18 1.74 -3.51 23.74
CA LEU A 18 0.78 -2.55 23.21
C LEU A 18 -0.55 -3.20 22.81
N TYR A 19 -0.50 -4.29 22.04
CA TYR A 19 -1.68 -4.93 21.46
C TYR A 19 -2.17 -6.17 22.23
N GLY A 20 -1.36 -6.69 23.15
CA GLY A 20 -1.62 -7.93 23.87
C GLY A 20 -1.19 -9.18 23.09
N LYS A 21 -0.83 -10.24 23.83
CA LYS A 21 -0.30 -11.50 23.28
C LYS A 21 -1.26 -12.16 22.28
N LYS A 22 -2.57 -12.19 22.58
CA LYS A 22 -3.58 -12.81 21.71
C LYS A 22 -3.66 -12.12 20.33
N LYS A 23 -3.68 -10.79 20.32
CA LYS A 23 -3.76 -10.02 19.07
C LYS A 23 -2.46 -10.13 18.28
N PHE A 24 -1.31 -10.14 18.96
CA PHE A 24 -0.02 -10.38 18.32
C PHE A 24 0.03 -11.75 17.61
N GLN A 25 -0.48 -12.82 18.24
CA GLN A 25 -0.57 -14.14 17.59
C GLN A 25 -1.41 -14.10 16.31
N LEU A 26 -2.57 -13.42 16.32
CA LEU A 26 -3.39 -13.25 15.12
C LEU A 26 -2.67 -12.45 14.03
N ILE A 27 -1.90 -11.42 14.39
CA ILE A 27 -1.06 -10.67 13.44
C ILE A 27 0.01 -11.59 12.82
N GLN A 28 0.64 -12.45 13.62
CA GLN A 28 1.62 -13.43 13.13
C GLN A 28 1.01 -14.46 12.18
N GLU A 29 -0.26 -14.82 12.35
CA GLU A 29 -0.96 -15.77 11.47
C GLU A 29 -1.43 -15.12 10.14
N CYS A 30 -1.38 -13.79 10.02
CA CYS A 30 -1.87 -13.09 8.84
C CYS A 30 -0.95 -13.24 7.62
N HIS A 31 -1.58 -13.43 6.46
CA HIS A 31 -1.00 -13.27 5.13
C HIS A 31 -1.55 -12.01 4.46
N ILE A 32 -0.70 -11.01 4.25
CA ILE A 32 -1.10 -9.72 3.68
C ILE A 32 -0.43 -9.50 2.32
N CYS A 33 -1.22 -9.12 1.32
CA CYS A 33 -0.74 -8.78 -0.03
C CYS A 33 -0.60 -7.26 -0.18
N VAL A 34 0.56 -6.78 -0.62
CA VAL A 34 0.83 -5.38 -0.96
C VAL A 34 1.01 -5.28 -2.47
N VAL A 35 0.07 -4.59 -3.14
CA VAL A 35 0.13 -4.34 -4.58
C VAL A 35 0.65 -2.93 -4.84
N GLY A 36 1.80 -2.84 -5.53
CA GLY A 36 2.58 -1.63 -5.69
C GLY A 36 3.49 -1.38 -4.48
N VAL A 37 4.80 -1.41 -4.67
CA VAL A 37 5.85 -1.26 -3.66
C VAL A 37 6.59 0.07 -3.87
N GLY A 38 5.82 1.12 -4.16
CA GLY A 38 6.32 2.48 -4.37
C GLY A 38 6.32 3.34 -3.11
N GLY A 39 5.95 4.62 -3.26
CA GLY A 39 5.98 5.63 -2.20
C GLY A 39 5.14 5.31 -0.97
N VAL A 40 4.03 4.58 -1.10
CA VAL A 40 3.21 4.15 0.05
C VAL A 40 3.45 2.69 0.38
N GLY A 41 3.36 1.80 -0.62
CA GLY A 41 3.42 0.35 -0.38
C GLY A 41 4.73 -0.14 0.23
N SER A 42 5.86 0.51 -0.06
CA SER A 42 7.13 0.17 0.58
C SER A 42 7.13 0.41 2.11
N TRP A 43 6.48 1.49 2.57
CA TRP A 43 6.29 1.76 4.00
C TRP A 43 5.20 0.90 4.64
N VAL A 44 4.20 0.46 3.86
CA VAL A 44 3.24 -0.54 4.32
C VAL A 44 3.99 -1.82 4.65
N ALA A 45 4.77 -2.34 3.69
CA ALA A 45 5.54 -3.57 3.86
C ALA A 45 6.52 -3.47 5.05
N GLU A 46 7.22 -2.35 5.21
CA GLU A 46 8.05 -2.07 6.38
C GLU A 46 7.27 -2.15 7.70
N SER A 47 6.12 -1.47 7.77
CA SER A 47 5.30 -1.43 8.98
C SER A 47 4.75 -2.81 9.33
N LEU A 48 4.29 -3.59 8.35
CA LEU A 48 3.84 -4.97 8.55
C LEU A 48 4.95 -5.85 9.14
N ALA A 49 6.17 -5.78 8.58
CA ALA A 49 7.32 -6.53 9.07
C ALA A 49 7.67 -6.15 10.53
N ARG A 50 7.64 -4.86 10.86
CA ARG A 50 7.94 -4.35 12.21
C ARG A 50 6.87 -4.66 13.24
N HIS A 51 5.67 -5.05 12.81
CA HIS A 51 4.60 -5.51 13.69
C HIS A 51 4.52 -7.03 13.80
N GLY A 52 5.43 -7.76 13.14
CA GLY A 52 5.53 -9.22 13.25
C GLY A 52 4.51 -9.97 12.41
N VAL A 53 4.00 -9.38 11.32
CA VAL A 53 3.18 -10.13 10.34
C VAL A 53 3.97 -11.34 9.84
N GLY A 54 3.36 -12.52 9.84
CA GLY A 54 4.06 -13.77 9.52
C GLY A 54 4.23 -14.02 8.03
N LYS A 55 3.33 -13.48 7.19
CA LYS A 55 3.46 -13.65 5.73
C LYS A 55 3.08 -12.39 4.95
N ILE A 56 3.95 -12.00 4.03
CA ILE A 56 3.77 -10.84 3.15
C ILE A 56 3.96 -11.26 1.70
N THR A 57 3.03 -10.90 0.82
CA THR A 57 3.23 -10.97 -0.64
C THR A 57 3.41 -9.58 -1.20
N LEU A 58 4.45 -9.39 -2.01
CA LEU A 58 4.75 -8.14 -2.70
C LEU A 58 4.52 -8.32 -4.20
N ILE A 59 3.74 -7.42 -4.82
CA ILE A 59 3.49 -7.40 -6.27
C ILE A 59 3.94 -6.05 -6.82
N ASP A 60 5.03 -6.04 -7.58
CA ASP A 60 5.57 -4.88 -8.31
C ASP A 60 6.66 -5.38 -9.26
N MET A 61 6.76 -4.84 -10.48
CA MET A 61 7.77 -5.21 -11.47
C MET A 61 8.83 -4.11 -11.66
N ASP A 62 8.66 -2.96 -11.00
CA ASP A 62 9.58 -1.84 -11.15
C ASP A 62 10.92 -2.11 -10.47
N HIS A 63 11.93 -1.39 -10.97
CA HIS A 63 13.24 -1.28 -10.37
C HIS A 63 13.39 0.05 -9.63
N ILE A 64 14.34 0.09 -8.69
CA ILE A 64 14.68 1.27 -7.92
C ILE A 64 15.43 2.25 -8.81
N VAL A 65 14.98 3.51 -8.82
CA VAL A 65 15.65 4.61 -9.53
C VAL A 65 15.89 5.79 -8.59
N GLU A 66 16.88 6.62 -8.89
CA GLU A 66 17.31 7.76 -8.06
C GLU A 66 16.16 8.70 -7.67
N SER A 67 15.22 8.94 -8.59
CA SER A 67 14.04 9.79 -8.33
C SER A 67 13.08 9.23 -7.26
N ASN A 68 13.31 8.02 -6.77
CA ASN A 68 12.53 7.37 -5.71
C ASN A 68 13.02 7.74 -4.29
N ILE A 69 14.26 8.25 -4.15
CA ILE A 69 14.91 8.54 -2.86
C ILE A 69 14.06 9.42 -1.94
N ASN A 70 13.30 10.37 -2.50
CA ASN A 70 12.50 11.30 -1.71
C ASN A 70 11.31 10.68 -0.97
N ARG A 71 10.92 9.42 -1.27
CA ARG A 71 9.64 8.85 -0.79
C ARG A 71 9.57 7.34 -0.62
N GLN A 72 10.53 6.56 -1.10
CA GLN A 72 10.49 5.08 -1.06
C GLN A 72 11.57 4.55 -0.13
N ILE A 73 11.21 3.68 0.83
CA ILE A 73 12.15 3.24 1.88
C ILE A 73 13.32 2.42 1.38
N HIS A 74 13.14 1.71 0.26
CA HIS A 74 14.16 0.86 -0.35
C HIS A 74 15.09 1.63 -1.28
N ALA A 75 14.79 2.90 -1.60
CA ALA A 75 15.60 3.71 -2.50
C ALA A 75 16.82 4.30 -1.76
N LEU A 76 17.95 3.63 -1.89
CA LEU A 76 19.25 4.03 -1.35
C LEU A 76 20.28 4.01 -2.47
N ASN A 77 21.40 4.72 -2.30
CA ASN A 77 22.51 4.65 -3.27
C ASN A 77 23.01 3.20 -3.49
N SER A 78 22.95 2.37 -2.45
CA SER A 78 23.41 0.97 -2.49
C SER A 78 22.45 0.02 -3.21
N THR A 79 21.19 0.40 -3.40
CA THR A 79 20.13 -0.45 -3.97
C THR A 79 19.61 0.08 -5.30
N ASN A 80 20.20 1.14 -5.84
CA ASN A 80 19.81 1.73 -7.11
C ASN A 80 19.97 0.71 -8.25
N GLY A 81 18.92 0.52 -9.05
CA GLY A 81 18.85 -0.47 -10.12
C GLY A 81 18.40 -1.86 -9.69
N GLU A 82 18.22 -2.14 -8.39
CA GLU A 82 17.64 -3.41 -7.93
C GLU A 82 16.12 -3.47 -8.16
N SER A 83 15.56 -4.68 -8.25
CA SER A 83 14.11 -4.88 -8.20
C SER A 83 13.54 -4.40 -6.87
N LYS A 84 12.47 -3.59 -6.90
CA LYS A 84 11.85 -3.02 -5.69
C LYS A 84 11.39 -4.11 -4.72
N ILE A 85 10.78 -5.17 -5.24
CA ILE A 85 10.25 -6.26 -4.40
C ILE A 85 11.38 -7.10 -3.80
N GLN A 86 12.49 -7.28 -4.50
CA GLN A 86 13.63 -8.03 -3.97
C GLN A 86 14.37 -7.25 -2.89
N ALA A 87 14.60 -5.95 -3.10
CA ALA A 87 15.18 -5.07 -2.09
C ALA A 87 14.31 -5.02 -0.82
N MET A 88 12.98 -4.91 -0.99
CA MET A 88 12.06 -4.97 0.16
C MET A 88 12.01 -6.33 0.82
N LYS A 89 12.05 -7.43 0.06
CA LYS A 89 12.12 -8.77 0.64
C LYS A 89 13.35 -8.93 1.52
N ASN A 90 14.54 -8.56 1.04
CA ASN A 90 15.78 -8.62 1.82
C ASN A 90 15.63 -7.82 3.11
N ARG A 91 15.12 -6.59 3.01
CA ARG A 91 14.86 -5.72 4.16
C ARG A 91 13.88 -6.33 5.17
N ILE A 92 12.78 -6.94 4.72
CA ILE A 92 11.80 -7.60 5.60
C ILE A 92 12.44 -8.77 6.33
N ILE A 93 13.26 -9.59 5.66
CA ILE A 93 13.96 -10.72 6.27
C ILE A 93 14.99 -10.24 7.31
N ASP A 94 15.69 -9.14 7.05
CA ASP A 94 16.58 -8.52 8.05
C ASP A 94 15.81 -8.07 9.31
N ILE A 95 14.59 -7.56 9.14
CA ILE A 95 13.70 -7.14 10.24
C ILE A 95 13.12 -8.36 10.98
N ASN A 96 12.64 -9.36 10.25
CA ASN A 96 11.98 -10.55 10.77
C ASN A 96 12.31 -11.79 9.91
N PRO A 97 13.35 -12.57 10.27
CA PRO A 97 13.75 -13.76 9.53
C PRO A 97 12.71 -14.88 9.53
N LEU A 98 11.70 -14.80 10.42
CA LEU A 98 10.59 -15.75 10.45
C LEU A 98 9.42 -15.33 9.54
N CYS A 99 9.43 -14.12 8.98
CA CYS A 99 8.42 -13.69 8.03
C CYS A 99 8.63 -14.42 6.69
N GLN A 100 7.60 -15.11 6.20
CA GLN A 100 7.59 -15.59 4.83
C GLN A 100 7.31 -14.41 3.88
N VAL A 101 8.16 -14.23 2.87
CA VAL A 101 7.99 -13.18 1.86
C VAL A 101 7.96 -13.78 0.46
N ASP A 102 6.79 -13.69 -0.18
CA ASP A 102 6.57 -14.11 -1.56
C ASP A 102 6.62 -12.87 -2.47
N CYS A 103 7.38 -12.95 -3.56
CA CYS A 103 7.53 -11.88 -4.54
C CYS A 103 6.85 -12.29 -5.85
N ILE A 104 5.99 -11.43 -6.38
CA ILE A 104 5.40 -11.56 -7.71
C ILE A 104 5.97 -10.42 -8.56
N ASP A 105 6.93 -10.77 -9.41
CA ASP A 105 7.64 -9.85 -10.31
C ASP A 105 6.83 -9.61 -11.58
N ASP A 106 5.67 -8.97 -11.42
CA ASP A 106 4.72 -8.64 -12.47
C ASP A 106 3.92 -7.40 -12.08
N PHE A 107 3.42 -6.65 -13.07
CA PHE A 107 2.43 -5.62 -12.82
C PHE A 107 1.07 -6.26 -12.57
N LEU A 108 0.29 -5.71 -11.64
CA LEU A 108 -1.10 -6.09 -11.56
C LEU A 108 -1.86 -5.42 -12.71
N GLU A 109 -2.52 -6.24 -13.53
CA GLU A 109 -3.30 -5.82 -14.68
C GLU A 109 -4.70 -6.45 -14.61
N GLU A 110 -5.66 -5.89 -15.34
CA GLU A 110 -7.03 -6.40 -15.36
C GLU A 110 -7.10 -7.88 -15.77
N SER A 111 -6.20 -8.30 -16.65
CA SER A 111 -6.08 -9.66 -17.20
C SER A 111 -5.58 -10.68 -16.17
N ASN A 112 -4.74 -10.27 -15.22
CA ASN A 112 -4.02 -11.19 -14.32
C ASN A 112 -4.46 -11.12 -12.85
N ILE A 113 -5.39 -10.22 -12.48
CA ILE A 113 -5.93 -10.11 -11.10
C ILE A 113 -6.36 -11.47 -10.55
N LYS A 114 -7.06 -12.29 -11.34
CA LYS A 114 -7.57 -13.60 -10.91
C LYS A 114 -6.46 -14.61 -10.59
N SER A 115 -5.29 -14.44 -11.19
CA SER A 115 -4.13 -15.32 -11.03
C SER A 115 -3.38 -14.99 -9.73
N TYR A 116 -3.32 -13.72 -9.35
CA TYR A 116 -2.51 -13.27 -8.22
C TYR A 116 -3.31 -13.01 -6.96
N ILE A 117 -4.58 -12.58 -7.09
CA ILE A 117 -5.44 -12.20 -5.98
C ILE A 117 -6.42 -13.32 -5.67
N SER A 118 -6.43 -13.79 -4.42
CA SER A 118 -7.34 -14.84 -3.95
C SER A 118 -7.65 -14.71 -2.46
N ASN A 119 -8.50 -15.60 -1.96
CA ASN A 119 -8.92 -15.67 -0.55
C ASN A 119 -7.83 -16.17 0.41
N LYS A 120 -6.63 -16.48 -0.07
CA LYS A 120 -5.49 -16.81 0.80
C LYS A 120 -4.99 -15.62 1.60
N PHE A 121 -5.27 -14.40 1.14
CA PHE A 121 -4.86 -13.18 1.82
C PHE A 121 -5.92 -12.73 2.82
N ASN A 122 -5.51 -12.48 4.06
CA ASN A 122 -6.39 -11.85 5.05
C ASN A 122 -6.71 -10.41 4.65
N PHE A 123 -5.75 -9.71 4.05
CA PHE A 123 -5.93 -8.35 3.52
C PHE A 123 -5.15 -8.16 2.22
N ILE A 124 -5.75 -7.42 1.29
CA ILE A 124 -5.12 -6.91 0.08
C ILE A 124 -5.01 -5.40 0.21
N ILE A 125 -3.81 -4.86 -0.03
CA ILE A 125 -3.51 -3.44 0.05
C ILE A 125 -3.24 -2.93 -1.35
N ASP A 126 -4.08 -2.01 -1.81
CA ASP A 126 -3.94 -1.36 -3.10
C ASP A 126 -3.20 -0.02 -2.97
N ALA A 127 -1.91 -0.04 -3.32
CA ALA A 127 -1.03 1.12 -3.39
C ALA A 127 -0.59 1.44 -4.84
N ILE A 128 -1.38 1.02 -5.83
CA ILE A 128 -1.19 1.31 -7.27
C ILE A 128 -1.53 2.78 -7.57
N ASP A 129 -1.06 3.35 -8.68
CA ASP A 129 -1.40 4.70 -9.13
C ASP A 129 -2.43 4.74 -10.27
N GLN A 130 -2.45 3.72 -11.12
CA GLN A 130 -3.35 3.62 -12.26
C GLN A 130 -4.81 3.34 -11.88
N SER A 131 -5.72 4.28 -12.21
CA SER A 131 -7.13 4.21 -11.80
C SER A 131 -7.89 2.98 -12.32
N SER A 132 -7.62 2.54 -13.56
CA SER A 132 -8.28 1.38 -14.19
C SER A 132 -8.01 0.09 -13.42
N VAL A 133 -6.74 -0.19 -13.11
CA VAL A 133 -6.35 -1.38 -12.33
C VAL A 133 -6.93 -1.33 -10.93
N LYS A 134 -6.93 -0.17 -10.25
CA LYS A 134 -7.54 -0.01 -8.92
C LYS A 134 -9.04 -0.32 -8.94
N ILE A 135 -9.75 0.12 -9.99
CA ILE A 135 -11.16 -0.22 -10.20
C ILE A 135 -11.31 -1.73 -10.37
N SER A 136 -10.57 -2.34 -11.30
CA SER A 136 -10.68 -3.76 -11.60
C SER A 136 -10.34 -4.64 -10.40
N LEU A 137 -9.32 -4.28 -9.61
CA LEU A 137 -8.98 -4.95 -8.35
C LEU A 137 -10.11 -4.82 -7.33
N ALA A 138 -10.66 -3.62 -7.14
CA ALA A 138 -11.76 -3.39 -6.22
C ALA A 138 -13.02 -4.17 -6.61
N GLU A 139 -13.36 -4.23 -7.90
CA GLU A 139 -14.49 -5.01 -8.39
C GLU A 139 -14.29 -6.51 -8.19
N PHE A 140 -13.07 -7.00 -8.44
CA PHE A 140 -12.73 -8.40 -8.22
C PHE A 140 -12.82 -8.76 -6.72
N CYS A 141 -12.23 -7.95 -5.84
CA CYS A 141 -12.29 -8.16 -4.39
C CYS A 141 -13.73 -8.14 -3.88
N GLN A 142 -14.56 -7.18 -4.32
CA GLN A 142 -15.97 -7.15 -3.94
C GLN A 142 -16.74 -8.39 -4.41
N SER A 143 -16.52 -8.82 -5.65
CA SER A 143 -17.23 -9.99 -6.22
C SER A 143 -16.85 -11.31 -5.54
N ASN A 144 -15.68 -11.36 -4.91
CA ASN A 144 -15.14 -12.55 -4.23
C ASN A 144 -15.09 -12.41 -2.70
N ASN A 145 -15.72 -11.36 -2.13
CA ASN A 145 -15.71 -11.07 -0.69
C ASN A 145 -14.29 -11.01 -0.06
N LEU A 146 -13.34 -10.41 -0.78
CA LEU A 146 -11.96 -10.25 -0.32
C LEU A 146 -11.78 -8.90 0.38
N SER A 147 -11.03 -8.89 1.49
CA SER A 147 -10.78 -7.69 2.28
C SER A 147 -9.73 -6.79 1.61
N LEU A 148 -10.21 -5.74 0.94
CA LEU A 148 -9.39 -4.73 0.27
C LEU A 148 -9.29 -3.44 1.09
N VAL A 149 -8.08 -2.88 1.17
CA VAL A 149 -7.85 -1.51 1.63
C VAL A 149 -7.21 -0.71 0.49
N MET A 150 -7.83 0.40 0.11
CA MET A 150 -7.39 1.25 -1.00
C MET A 150 -6.63 2.48 -0.50
N VAL A 151 -5.57 2.86 -1.21
CA VAL A 151 -4.83 4.10 -0.98
C VAL A 151 -5.06 5.07 -2.15
N GLY A 152 -5.32 6.33 -1.80
CA GLY A 152 -5.43 7.46 -2.73
C GLY A 152 -4.11 8.08 -3.15
N GLY A 153 -4.21 9.23 -3.81
CA GLY A 153 -3.04 9.93 -4.33
C GLY A 153 -2.29 10.64 -3.22
N ALA A 154 -1.00 10.36 -3.06
CA ALA A 154 -0.14 11.00 -2.06
C ALA A 154 0.70 12.17 -2.60
N GLY A 155 0.82 12.31 -3.93
CA GLY A 155 1.57 13.38 -4.59
C GLY A 155 0.93 14.77 -4.44
N GLY A 156 1.75 15.82 -4.45
CA GLY A 156 1.35 17.22 -4.37
C GLY A 156 0.80 17.64 -3.00
N ARG A 157 1.21 16.94 -1.93
CA ARG A 157 0.69 17.12 -0.57
C ARG A 157 1.84 17.30 0.42
N THR A 158 1.56 17.99 1.51
CA THR A 158 2.57 18.35 2.54
C THR A 158 2.07 18.27 3.97
N ASP A 159 0.75 18.27 4.20
CA ASP A 159 0.17 18.23 5.54
C ASP A 159 -0.34 16.82 5.91
N PRO A 160 0.43 16.05 6.71
CA PRO A 160 0.02 14.70 7.12
C PRO A 160 -1.21 14.70 8.04
N SER A 161 -1.54 15.83 8.71
CA SER A 161 -2.73 15.91 9.57
C SER A 161 -4.05 15.84 8.78
N ARG A 162 -3.96 16.04 7.46
CA ARG A 162 -5.09 15.99 6.52
C ARG A 162 -5.34 14.61 5.92
N ILE A 163 -4.53 13.62 6.28
CA ILE A 163 -4.77 12.22 5.93
C ILE A 163 -5.98 11.70 6.73
N LYS A 164 -6.86 10.98 6.04
CA LYS A 164 -8.12 10.45 6.55
C LYS A 164 -8.31 9.01 6.11
N ILE A 165 -9.15 8.32 6.84
CA ILE A 165 -9.70 7.02 6.47
C ILE A 165 -11.22 7.10 6.39
N SER A 166 -11.79 6.62 5.29
CA SER A 166 -13.25 6.52 5.13
C SER A 166 -13.61 5.45 4.10
N ASN A 167 -14.89 5.10 4.01
CA ASN A 167 -15.36 4.26 2.90
C ASN A 167 -15.26 5.04 1.59
N LEU A 168 -14.92 4.37 0.49
CA LEU A 168 -14.73 4.97 -0.84
C LEU A 168 -15.87 5.94 -1.22
N SER A 169 -17.12 5.58 -0.92
CA SER A 169 -18.31 6.38 -1.19
C SER A 169 -18.36 7.73 -0.47
N LYS A 170 -17.65 7.87 0.66
CA LYS A 170 -17.60 9.06 1.53
C LYS A 170 -16.31 9.88 1.40
N THR A 171 -15.41 9.48 0.51
CA THR A 171 -14.15 10.21 0.26
C THR A 171 -14.38 11.55 -0.44
N PHE A 172 -13.42 12.48 -0.34
CA PHE A 172 -13.47 13.81 -0.97
C PHE A 172 -12.05 14.40 -1.12
N GLY A 173 -11.88 15.49 -1.88
CA GLY A 173 -10.60 16.21 -1.99
C GLY A 173 -9.47 15.51 -2.76
N ASP A 174 -9.55 14.19 -2.98
CA ASP A 174 -8.58 13.40 -3.75
C ASP A 174 -9.10 13.12 -5.17
N PRO A 175 -8.45 13.62 -6.24
CA PRO A 175 -8.90 13.40 -7.63
C PRO A 175 -8.81 11.95 -8.11
N LEU A 176 -7.76 11.20 -7.73
CA LEU A 176 -7.60 9.78 -8.09
C LEU A 176 -8.77 8.99 -7.51
N ILE A 177 -8.99 9.12 -6.21
CA ILE A 177 -10.11 8.47 -5.52
C ILE A 177 -11.45 9.03 -6.00
N GLY A 178 -11.53 10.31 -6.34
CA GLY A 178 -12.73 10.94 -6.89
C GLY A 178 -13.20 10.30 -8.19
N ASN A 179 -12.28 9.94 -9.08
CA ASN A 179 -12.60 9.23 -10.33
C ASN A 179 -13.07 7.80 -10.07
N ILE A 180 -12.38 7.07 -9.18
CA ILE A 180 -12.77 5.71 -8.77
C ILE A 180 -14.15 5.73 -8.09
N ARG A 181 -14.39 6.68 -7.18
CA ARG A 181 -15.69 6.87 -6.52
C ARG A 181 -16.80 7.14 -7.51
N LYS A 182 -16.58 7.96 -8.55
CA LYS A 182 -17.57 8.22 -9.60
C LYS A 182 -17.95 6.94 -10.35
N HIS A 183 -16.97 6.09 -10.66
CA HIS A 183 -17.20 4.78 -11.28
C HIS A 183 -18.12 3.90 -10.41
N PHE A 184 -17.77 3.70 -9.14
CA PHE A 184 -18.57 2.88 -8.22
C PHE A 184 -19.94 3.50 -7.91
N ASN A 185 -20.07 4.83 -7.81
CA ASN A 185 -21.37 5.47 -7.63
C ASN A 185 -22.29 5.26 -8.83
N LYS A 186 -21.75 5.28 -10.06
CA LYS A 186 -22.52 4.98 -11.28
C LYS A 186 -22.95 3.50 -11.28
N LYS A 187 -22.05 2.59 -10.90
CA LYS A 187 -22.31 1.14 -10.82
C LYS A 187 -23.32 0.78 -9.72
N ASN A 188 -23.20 1.32 -8.51
CA ASN A 188 -24.07 1.00 -7.38
C ASN A 188 -25.51 1.50 -7.58
N LYS A 189 -25.69 2.61 -8.31
CA LYS A 189 -27.01 3.04 -8.79
C LYS A 189 -27.70 2.00 -9.67
N LEU A 190 -26.92 1.15 -10.35
CA LEU A 190 -27.40 0.07 -11.20
C LEU A 190 -27.55 -1.28 -10.46
N SER A 191 -26.84 -1.51 -9.35
CA SER A 191 -26.72 -2.84 -8.73
C SER A 191 -27.14 -2.97 -7.24
N LYS A 192 -27.56 -1.92 -6.54
CA LYS A 192 -27.96 -1.93 -5.10
C LYS A 192 -26.95 -2.59 -4.12
N ASN A 193 -25.71 -2.84 -4.54
CA ASN A 193 -24.68 -3.41 -3.68
C ASN A 193 -23.91 -2.30 -2.96
N ASN A 194 -24.03 -2.22 -1.64
CA ASN A 194 -23.26 -1.32 -0.79
C ASN A 194 -22.06 -2.07 -0.19
N HIS A 195 -21.00 -2.25 -0.97
CA HIS A 195 -19.75 -2.76 -0.41
C HIS A 195 -18.87 -1.61 0.05
N GLU A 196 -18.41 -1.70 1.29
CA GLU A 196 -17.51 -0.74 1.90
C GLU A 196 -16.07 -1.06 1.47
N ILE A 197 -15.43 -0.14 0.75
CA ILE A 197 -13.99 -0.19 0.48
C ILE A 197 -13.31 0.84 1.39
N PRO A 198 -12.67 0.43 2.50
CA PRO A 198 -11.85 1.32 3.30
C PRO A 198 -10.79 1.98 2.43
N THR A 199 -10.76 3.30 2.46
CA THR A 199 -9.89 4.13 1.61
C THR A 199 -9.14 5.14 2.46
N ILE A 200 -7.81 5.11 2.35
CA ILE A 200 -6.92 6.10 2.95
C ILE A 200 -6.66 7.17 1.90
N PHE A 201 -6.93 8.43 2.21
CA PHE A 201 -6.76 9.56 1.29
C PHE A 201 -6.41 10.80 2.09
N SER A 202 -6.08 11.91 1.43
CA SER A 202 -5.99 13.21 2.09
C SER A 202 -6.98 14.18 1.44
N ASP A 203 -7.53 15.09 2.24
CA ASP A 203 -8.37 16.17 1.74
C ASP A 203 -7.59 17.46 1.45
N GLU A 204 -6.26 17.46 1.60
CA GLU A 204 -5.38 18.56 1.20
C GLU A 204 -5.49 18.79 -0.32
N PRO A 205 -5.82 20.01 -0.78
CA PRO A 205 -5.74 20.35 -2.20
C PRO A 205 -4.34 20.07 -2.76
N ILE A 206 -4.28 19.50 -3.96
CA ILE A 206 -3.01 19.20 -4.62
C ILE A 206 -2.28 20.51 -4.96
N LYS A 207 -1.04 20.63 -4.48
CA LYS A 207 -0.09 21.67 -4.88
C LYS A 207 0.49 21.30 -6.24
N LYS A 208 0.25 22.13 -7.25
CA LYS A 208 0.86 21.99 -8.58
C LYS A 208 2.31 22.48 -8.53
N SER A 209 3.19 21.85 -9.30
CA SER A 209 4.55 22.34 -9.48
C SER A 209 4.56 23.59 -10.39
N GLU A 210 5.54 24.47 -10.22
CA GLU A 210 5.77 25.61 -11.14
C GLU A 210 6.12 25.11 -12.57
N ALA A 211 6.67 23.91 -12.69
CA ALA A 211 7.00 23.28 -13.97
C ALA A 211 5.78 22.85 -14.81
N CYS A 212 4.58 22.79 -14.21
CA CYS A 212 3.34 22.50 -14.94
C CYS A 212 2.79 23.70 -15.74
N GLU A 213 3.40 24.88 -15.69
CA GLU A 213 2.98 26.05 -16.49
C GLU A 213 3.59 26.08 -17.89
N THR A 214 4.60 25.25 -18.17
CA THR A 214 5.18 25.12 -19.52
C THR A 214 4.63 23.88 -20.24
N ASN A 215 3.85 24.11 -21.29
CA ASN A 215 3.19 23.11 -22.14
C ASN A 215 4.09 21.94 -22.60
N GLN A 216 4.04 20.77 -21.93
CA GLN A 216 4.15 19.44 -22.55
C GLN A 216 3.36 18.42 -21.71
N ALA A 217 2.08 18.25 -22.04
CA ALA A 217 1.19 17.32 -21.35
C ALA A 217 1.39 15.88 -21.87
N GLY A 218 2.18 15.09 -21.14
CA GLY A 218 2.09 13.62 -21.15
C GLY A 218 1.02 13.18 -20.16
N GLY A 219 -0.11 12.69 -20.65
CA GLY A 219 -1.25 12.26 -19.82
C GLY A 219 -0.94 10.99 -19.03
N GLY A 220 -0.47 11.16 -17.80
CA GLY A 220 -0.34 10.10 -16.80
C GLY A 220 -0.33 10.70 -15.39
N LEU A 221 -0.93 10.00 -14.42
CA LEU A 221 -0.77 10.29 -12.99
C LEU A 221 0.61 9.88 -12.46
N ASN A 222 1.53 9.51 -13.35
CA ASN A 222 2.95 9.40 -13.05
C ASN A 222 3.36 10.66 -12.31
N CYS A 223 4.12 10.49 -11.23
CA CYS A 223 4.66 11.57 -10.42
C CYS A 223 5.65 12.49 -11.18
N ASP A 224 5.60 12.53 -12.51
CA ASP A 224 6.42 13.36 -13.38
C ASP A 224 5.99 14.84 -13.35
N GLY A 225 4.83 15.17 -12.76
CA GLY A 225 4.34 16.56 -12.64
C GLY A 225 4.12 17.08 -11.21
N TYR A 226 3.94 16.19 -10.22
CA TYR A 226 3.67 16.58 -8.83
C TYR A 226 4.84 16.18 -7.92
N GLY A 227 5.31 17.10 -7.08
CA GLY A 227 6.26 16.78 -6.02
C GLY A 227 5.67 15.76 -5.02
N SER A 228 6.51 15.06 -4.27
CA SER A 228 6.07 14.10 -3.26
C SER A 228 6.92 14.21 -2.01
N SER A 229 6.30 13.90 -0.85
CA SER A 229 6.94 13.96 0.46
C SER A 229 6.79 12.62 1.17
N LEU A 230 7.92 12.10 1.67
CA LEU A 230 7.99 10.99 2.60
C LEU A 230 6.97 11.10 3.74
N ASN A 231 6.83 12.30 4.32
CA ASN A 231 5.93 12.55 5.45
C ASN A 231 4.47 12.27 5.12
N ILE A 232 4.08 12.37 3.85
CA ILE A 232 2.73 12.01 3.40
C ILE A 232 2.66 10.53 3.06
N THR A 233 3.57 10.04 2.22
CA THR A 233 3.46 8.69 1.67
C THR A 233 3.63 7.63 2.76
N ALA A 234 4.58 7.82 3.69
CA ALA A 234 4.78 6.93 4.82
C ALA A 234 3.64 7.03 5.84
N THR A 235 3.12 8.23 6.12
CA THR A 235 1.99 8.39 7.05
C THR A 235 0.72 7.74 6.51
N MET A 236 0.44 7.83 5.19
CA MET A 236 -0.65 7.09 4.57
C MET A 236 -0.49 5.57 4.77
N ALA A 237 0.73 5.05 4.62
CA ALA A 237 1.01 3.64 4.89
C ALA A 237 0.72 3.25 6.36
N PHE A 238 1.08 4.10 7.32
CA PHE A 238 0.80 3.84 8.73
C PHE A 238 -0.70 3.87 9.04
N TYR A 239 -1.49 4.72 8.37
CA TYR A 239 -2.95 4.68 8.44
C TYR A 239 -3.51 3.36 7.90
N VAL A 240 -2.97 2.85 6.78
CA VAL A 240 -3.36 1.54 6.22
C VAL A 240 -3.14 0.42 7.24
N VAL A 241 -1.93 0.33 7.79
CA VAL A 241 -1.58 -0.76 8.71
C VAL A 241 -2.33 -0.65 10.03
N ALA A 242 -2.49 0.56 10.58
CA ALA A 242 -3.32 0.78 11.77
C ALA A 242 -4.78 0.37 11.54
N HIS A 243 -5.34 0.65 10.34
CA HIS A 243 -6.67 0.21 10.00
C HIS A 243 -6.79 -1.31 9.95
N ILE A 244 -5.88 -1.99 9.26
CA ILE A 244 -5.87 -3.45 9.16
C ILE A 244 -5.81 -4.09 10.54
N PHE A 245 -4.92 -3.61 11.41
CA PHE A 245 -4.81 -4.14 12.76
C PHE A 245 -6.03 -3.82 13.61
N SER A 246 -6.81 -2.77 13.34
CA SER A 246 -8.10 -2.56 14.01
C SER A 246 -9.16 -3.61 13.62
N LYS A 247 -8.95 -4.35 12.53
CA LYS A 247 -9.86 -5.38 11.99
C LYS A 247 -9.45 -6.81 12.31
N ILE A 248 -8.21 -7.01 12.79
CA ILE A 248 -7.71 -8.26 13.38
C ILE A 248 -8.11 -8.31 14.86
#